data_AF-A0A4R2L4I5-F1
#
_entry.id   AF-A0A4R2L4I5-F1
#
_cell.length_a   1.000
_cell.length_b   1.000
_cell.length_c   1.000
_cell.angle_alpha   90.00
_cell.angle_beta   90.00
_cell.angle_gamma   90.00
#
_symmetry.space_group_name_H-M   'P 1'
#
loop_
_entity.id
_entity.type
_entity.pdbx_description
1 polymer ?
#
loop_
_entity_poly.entity_id
_entity_poly.type
_entity_poly.pdbx_seq_one_letter_code
_entity_poly.pdbx_strand_id
1 'polypeptide(L)' 'MSMVASIRENTAAPVHDARILTGGGTTAVIVLDGSAYTLRITRAGKLILTK' A
#
# COMPACT_ATOMS: atom_id res chain seq x y z
N MET A 1 9.83 17.54 -12.62
CA MET A 1 8.42 17.23 -12.26
C MET A 1 8.37 15.79 -11.75
N SER A 2 7.75 15.52 -10.61
CA SER A 2 7.90 14.24 -9.90
C SER A 2 6.98 13.17 -10.47
N MET A 3 7.53 11.99 -10.78
CA MET A 3 6.81 10.83 -11.31
C MET A 3 5.64 10.39 -10.44
N VAL A 4 5.70 10.62 -9.12
CA VAL A 4 4.62 10.28 -8.18
C VAL A 4 3.39 11.20 -8.30
N ALA A 5 3.57 12.44 -8.77
CA ALA A 5 2.47 13.38 -8.96
C ALA A 5 1.59 12.98 -10.15
N SER A 6 2.22 12.51 -11.23
CA SER A 6 1.51 12.08 -12.45
C SER A 6 0.70 10.79 -12.25
N ILE A 7 1.12 9.89 -11.35
CA ILE A 7 0.35 8.68 -11.00
C ILE A 7 -0.99 9.06 -10.33
N ARG A 8 -0.99 10.12 -9.52
CA ARG A 8 -2.18 10.61 -8.81
C ARG A 8 -3.19 11.28 -9.74
N GLU A 9 -2.73 11.88 -10.83
CA GLU A 9 -3.59 12.61 -11.78
C GLU A 9 -4.23 11.68 -12.83
N ASN A 10 -3.63 10.51 -13.12
CA ASN A 10 -4.05 9.63 -14.21
C ASN A 10 -4.81 8.36 -13.77
N THR A 11 -5.24 8.28 -12.51
CA THR A 11 -5.94 7.09 -11.99
C THR A 11 -7.26 7.50 -11.36
N ALA A 12 -8.38 6.98 -11.89
CA ALA A 12 -9.72 7.17 -11.30
C ALA A 12 -9.89 6.44 -9.96
N ALA A 13 -8.95 5.57 -9.59
CA ALA A 13 -8.95 4.84 -8.33
C ALA A 13 -8.23 5.62 -7.20
N PRO A 14 -8.59 5.39 -5.93
CA PRO A 14 -7.85 5.93 -4.79
C PRO A 14 -6.38 5.49 -4.81
N VAL A 15 -5.48 6.45 -4.57
CA VAL A 15 -4.04 6.20 -4.46
C VAL A 15 -3.61 6.39 -3.01
N HIS A 16 -3.00 5.35 -2.43
CA HIS A 16 -2.47 5.37 -1.07
C HIS A 16 -0.95 5.20 -1.04
N ASP A 17 -0.27 5.89 -0.13
CA ASP A 17 1.14 5.62 0.16
C ASP A 17 1.24 4.40 1.09
N ALA A 18 1.92 3.36 0.63
CA ALA A 18 2.12 2.14 1.40
C ALA A 18 2.84 2.38 2.74
N ARG A 19 3.75 3.37 2.82
CA ARG A 19 4.45 3.70 4.07
C ARG A 19 3.52 4.34 5.10
N ILE A 20 2.48 5.04 4.64
CA ILE A 20 1.44 5.57 5.52
C ILE A 20 0.57 4.40 6.01
N LEU A 21 0.17 3.50 5.12
CA LEU A 21 -0.63 2.32 5.48
C LEU A 21 0.08 1.41 6.49
N THR A 22 1.41 1.33 6.45
CA THR A 22 2.22 0.55 7.42
C THR A 22 2.64 1.32 8.66
N GLY A 23 2.18 2.56 8.85
CA GLY A 23 2.57 3.39 10.00
C GLY A 23 4.08 3.63 10.10
N GLY A 24 4.76 3.73 8.95
CA GLY A 24 6.23 3.87 8.86
C GLY A 24 7.01 2.56 8.98
N GLY A 25 6.36 1.45 9.34
CA GLY A 25 6.95 0.12 9.37
C GLY A 25 6.92 -0.58 8.00
N THR A 26 7.15 -1.89 7.98
CA THR A 26 7.08 -2.70 6.75
C THR A 26 5.80 -3.52 6.62
N THR A 27 4.94 -3.53 7.65
CA THR A 27 3.79 -4.43 7.74
C THR A 27 2.57 -3.69 8.27
N ALA A 28 1.39 -4.00 7.73
CA ALA A 28 0.09 -3.55 8.23
C ALA A 28 -0.91 -4.71 8.21
N VAL A 29 -1.93 -4.65 9.08
CA VAL A 29 -3.10 -5.53 9.01
C VAL A 29 -4.24 -4.77 8.33
N ILE A 30 -4.83 -5.38 7.31
CA ILE A 30 -6.00 -4.86 6.60
C ILE A 30 -7.15 -5.82 6.87
N VAL A 31 -8.27 -5.31 7.36
CA VAL A 31 -9.48 -6.11 7.58
C VAL A 31 -10.42 -5.92 6.38
N LEU A 32 -10.82 -7.03 5.77
CA LEU A 32 -11.82 -7.09 4.70
C LEU A 32 -12.82 -8.18 5.04
N ASP A 33 -14.10 -7.82 5.14
CA ASP A 33 -15.21 -8.74 5.47
C ASP A 33 -14.93 -9.62 6.71
N GLY A 34 -14.33 -9.01 7.75
CA GLY A 34 -13.96 -9.70 8.98
C GLY A 34 -12.73 -10.61 8.89
N SER A 35 -12.15 -10.77 7.70
CA SER A 35 -10.87 -11.47 7.53
C SER A 35 -9.70 -10.50 7.64
N ALA A 36 -8.69 -10.86 8.42
CA ALA A 36 -7.44 -10.14 8.49
C ALA A 36 -6.54 -10.54 7.31
N TYR A 37 -5.91 -9.55 6.69
CA TYR A 37 -4.89 -9.70 5.68
C TYR A 37 -3.64 -8.95 6.12
N THR A 38 -2.47 -9.47 5.78
CA THR A 38 -1.18 -8.84 6.05
C THR A 38 -0.66 -8.17 4.79
N LEU A 39 -0.60 -6.84 4.79
CA LEU A 39 0.15 -6.06 3.80
C LEU A 39 1.61 -5.99 4.24
N ARG A 40 2.55 -6.30 3.34
CA ARG A 40 3.99 -6.20 3.59
C ARG A 40 4.75 -5.52 2.46
N ILE A 41 5.60 -4.56 2.81
CA ILE A 41 6.66 -4.01 1.94
C ILE A 41 7.86 -4.96 2.02
N THR A 42 8.17 -5.61 0.90
CA THR A 42 9.32 -6.54 0.81
C THR A 42 10.64 -5.80 0.74
N ARG A 43 11.74 -6.50 1.00
CA ARG A 43 13.11 -5.97 0.83
C ARG A 43 13.39 -5.52 -0.61
N ALA A 44 12.71 -6.11 -1.59
CA ALA A 44 12.81 -5.73 -3.00
C ALA A 44 11.89 -4.54 -3.38
N GLY A 45 11.23 -3.90 -2.41
CA GLY A 45 10.35 -2.75 -2.63
C GLY A 45 8.97 -3.08 -3.21
N LYS A 46 8.63 -4.38 -3.33
CA LYS A 46 7.29 -4.84 -3.78
C LYS A 46 6.33 -4.94 -2.61
N LEU A 47 5.04 -4.73 -2.88
CA LEU A 47 3.96 -4.98 -1.93
C LEU A 47 3.44 -6.41 -2.10
N ILE A 48 3.17 -7.08 -0.98
CA ILE A 48 2.50 -8.38 -0.93
C ILE A 48 1.33 -8.26 0.04
N LEU A 49 0.17 -8.79 -0.35
CA LEU A 49 -0.98 -9.00 0.53
C LEU A 49 -1.18 -10.50 0.71
N THR A 50 -1.15 -10.98 1.94
CA THR A 50 -1.48 -12.37 2.28
C THR A 50 -2.70 -12.40 3.21
N LYS A 51 -3.47 -13.48 3.16
CA LYS A 51 -4.46 -13.76 4.22
C LYS A 51 -3.74 -14.20 5.50
#